data_AF-A0AAD5K2I7-F1
#
_entry.id   AF-A0AAD5K2I7-F1
#
_cell.length_a   1.000
_cell.length_b   1.000
_cell.length_c   1.000
_cell.angle_alpha   90.00
_cell.angle_beta   90.00
_cell.angle_gamma   90.00
#
_symmetry.space_group_name_H-M   'P 1'
#
loop_
_entity.id
_entity.type
_entity.pdbx_description
1 polymer ?
#
loop_
_entity_poly.entity_id
_entity_poly.type
_entity_poly.pdbx_seq_one_letter_code
_entity_poly.pdbx_strand_id
1 'polypeptide(L)'
;MVQPTATTSTTHSSTSAEKKQRLYKTELCRNWEELDHCRYGNKCQYAHGLDDLRDVERHPKYKTQVCRTYCQTGTCPYGARCTFRHHND
;
A
#
# COMPACT_ATOMS: atom_id res chain seq x y z
N MET A 1 33.26 4.19 33.64
CA MET A 1 32.35 3.07 33.94
C MET A 1 30.94 3.58 33.64
N VAL A 2 30.33 2.93 32.64
CA VAL A 2 28.93 2.89 32.17
C VAL A 2 27.97 4.10 32.29
N GLN A 3 27.24 4.28 31.17
CA GLN A 3 26.17 5.22 30.85
C GLN A 3 24.92 5.04 31.75
N PRO A 4 23.94 5.96 31.67
CA PRO A 4 22.77 5.59 30.87
C PRO A 4 22.20 6.74 30.03
N THR A 5 22.19 6.58 28.70
CA THR A 5 21.33 7.36 27.81
C THR A 5 19.96 6.69 27.75
N ALA A 6 18.92 7.41 28.17
CA ALA A 6 17.54 7.00 28.01
C ALA A 6 17.16 6.99 26.52
N THR A 7 17.21 5.82 25.89
CA THR A 7 16.62 5.61 24.57
C THR A 7 15.13 5.33 24.74
N THR A 8 14.34 6.36 24.46
CA THR A 8 12.88 6.33 24.33
C THR A 8 12.43 5.14 23.47
N SER A 9 11.73 4.22 24.12
CA SER A 9 10.99 3.13 23.51
C SER A 9 9.92 3.69 22.57
N THR A 10 10.11 3.59 21.25
CA THR A 10 9.03 3.89 20.30
C THR A 10 8.30 2.61 19.96
N THR A 11 7.37 2.23 20.84
CA THR A 11 6.39 1.17 20.56
C THR A 11 5.35 1.74 19.60
N HIS A 12 5.55 1.56 18.29
CA HIS A 12 4.51 1.87 17.30
C HIS A 12 3.41 0.81 17.35
N SER A 13 2.52 0.92 18.34
CA SER A 13 1.29 0.14 18.37
C SER A 13 0.21 0.89 17.58
N SER A 14 0.29 0.85 16.26
CA SER A 14 -0.75 1.42 15.40
C SER A 14 -2.02 0.59 15.53
N THR A 15 -3.14 1.21 15.90
CA THR A 15 -4.40 0.48 16.04
C THR A 15 -4.91 -0.01 14.67
N SER A 16 -5.59 -1.16 14.64
CA SER A 16 -6.09 -1.77 13.40
C SER A 16 -7.05 -0.85 12.62
N ALA A 17 -7.79 0.02 13.32
CA ALA A 17 -8.71 0.99 12.73
C ALA A 17 -7.99 2.07 11.90
N GLU A 18 -6.86 2.59 12.39
CA GLU A 18 -6.08 3.60 11.67
C GLU A 18 -5.45 3.01 10.39
N LYS A 19 -4.99 1.77 10.45
CA LYS A 19 -4.49 1.07 9.27
C LYS A 19 -5.58 0.92 8.20
N LYS A 20 -6.83 0.67 8.60
CA LYS A 20 -7.98 0.55 7.69
C LYS A 20 -8.33 1.89 7.04
N GLN A 21 -8.20 2.99 7.76
CA GLN A 21 -8.41 4.33 7.20
C GLN A 21 -7.31 4.72 6.21
N ARG A 22 -6.04 4.39 6.50
CA ARG A 22 -4.91 4.65 5.61
C ARG A 22 -4.94 3.88 4.28
N LEU A 23 -5.72 2.81 4.20
CA LEU A 23 -5.89 1.99 3.00
C LEU A 23 -7.23 2.24 2.30
N TYR A 24 -8.03 3.19 2.79
CA TYR A 24 -9.34 3.48 2.21
C TYR A 24 -9.19 4.27 0.92
N LYS A 25 -9.76 3.74 -0.17
CA LYS A 25 -9.75 4.32 -1.52
C LYS A 25 -8.35 4.62 -2.04
N THR A 26 -7.38 3.78 -1.69
CA THR A 26 -5.99 3.93 -2.13
C THR A 26 -5.63 3.06 -3.33
N GLU A 27 -6.58 2.26 -3.79
CA GLU A 27 -6.49 1.38 -4.95
C GLU A 27 -7.82 1.47 -5.70
N LEU A 28 -7.79 1.37 -7.03
CA LEU A 28 -8.99 1.41 -7.88
C LEU A 28 -9.85 0.16 -7.71
N CYS A 29 -11.17 0.35 -7.83
CA CYS A 29 -12.14 -0.71 -7.72
C CYS A 29 -12.25 -1.43 -9.06
N ARG A 30 -11.74 -2.66 -9.13
CA ARG A 30 -11.80 -3.49 -10.35
C ARG A 30 -13.21 -3.65 -10.92
N ASN A 31 -14.20 -3.95 -10.08
CA ASN A 31 -15.59 -4.06 -10.53
C ASN A 31 -16.11 -2.76 -11.16
N TRP A 32 -15.75 -1.62 -10.60
CA TRP A 32 -16.13 -0.33 -11.19
C TRP A 32 -15.40 -0.10 -12.50
N GLU A 33 -14.10 -0.36 -12.58
CA GLU A 33 -13.32 -0.18 -13.82
C GLU A 33 -13.76 -1.11 -14.95
N GLU A 34 -14.11 -2.36 -14.63
CA GLU A 34 -14.43 -3.39 -15.63
C GLU A 34 -15.91 -3.38 -16.05
N LEU A 35 -16.82 -3.07 -15.12
CA LEU A 35 -18.26 -3.19 -15.33
C LEU A 35 -19.01 -1.86 -15.28
N ASP A 36 -18.31 -0.76 -14.98
CA ASP A 36 -18.90 0.55 -14.64
C ASP A 36 -19.91 0.46 -13.48
N HIS A 37 -19.84 -0.62 -12.70
CA HIS A 37 -20.79 -0.92 -11.65
C HIS A 37 -20.12 -1.64 -10.46
N CYS A 38 -20.32 -1.08 -9.28
CA CYS A 38 -19.87 -1.67 -8.02
C CYS A 38 -21.05 -1.90 -7.07
N ARG A 39 -21.25 -3.15 -6.67
CA ARG A 39 -22.30 -3.56 -5.72
C ARG A 39 -22.24 -2.87 -4.36
N TYR A 40 -21.09 -2.31 -4.01
CA TYR A 40 -20.85 -1.63 -2.74
C TYR A 40 -21.20 -0.13 -2.78
N GLY A 41 -21.43 0.42 -3.98
CA GLY A 41 -21.71 1.84 -4.18
C GLY A 41 -20.72 2.73 -3.43
N ASN A 42 -21.24 3.75 -2.75
CA ASN A 42 -20.42 4.73 -2.01
C ASN A 42 -19.71 4.16 -0.77
N LYS A 43 -20.04 2.93 -0.35
CA LYS A 43 -19.36 2.24 0.77
C LYS A 43 -18.18 1.39 0.28
N CYS A 44 -17.88 1.41 -1.02
CA CYS A 44 -16.72 0.72 -1.55
C CYS A 44 -15.43 1.22 -0.88
N GLN A 45 -14.59 0.28 -0.46
CA GLN A 45 -13.30 0.60 0.15
C GLN A 45 -12.23 0.96 -0.89
N TYR A 46 -12.54 0.78 -2.17
CA TYR A 46 -11.69 1.07 -3.30
C TYR A 46 -12.24 2.29 -4.05
N ALA A 47 -11.37 2.95 -4.80
CA ALA A 47 -11.73 4.16 -5.54
C ALA A 47 -12.50 3.83 -6.82
N HIS A 48 -13.57 4.55 -7.12
CA HIS A 48 -14.35 4.40 -8.36
C HIS A 48 -13.83 5.28 -9.52
N GLY A 49 -12.55 5.65 -9.47
CA GLY A 49 -11.91 6.52 -10.45
C GLY A 49 -10.75 7.27 -9.82
N LEU A 50 -10.00 8.00 -10.65
CA LEU A 50 -8.84 8.78 -10.17
C LEU A 50 -9.26 9.93 -9.25
N ASP A 51 -10.45 10.51 -9.46
CA ASP A 51 -11.01 11.57 -8.60
C ASP A 51 -11.28 11.08 -7.16
N ASP A 52 -11.65 9.81 -7.03
CA ASP A 52 -11.98 9.16 -5.77
C ASP A 52 -10.75 8.44 -5.15
N LEU A 53 -9.63 8.40 -5.88
CA LEU A 53 -8.38 7.75 -5.48
C LEU A 53 -7.56 8.66 -4.56
N ARG A 54 -7.30 8.17 -3.35
CA ARG A 54 -6.53 8.89 -2.33
C ARG A 54 -5.05 8.59 -2.45
N ASP A 55 -4.26 9.65 -2.37
CA ASP A 55 -2.82 9.52 -2.23
C ASP A 55 -2.47 8.87 -0.89
N VAL A 56 -1.43 8.03 -0.91
CA VAL A 56 -0.94 7.36 0.29
C VAL A 56 0.47 7.80 0.55
N GLU A 57 0.69 8.42 1.70
CA GLU A 57 2.03 8.62 2.21
C GLU A 57 2.66 7.25 2.51
N ARG A 58 3.50 6.79 1.57
CA ARG A 58 4.23 5.54 1.65
C ARG A 58 5.48 5.74 2.51
N HIS A 59 5.92 4.67 3.16
CA HIS A 59 7.19 4.68 3.87
C HIS A 59 8.33 5.00 2.88
N PRO A 60 9.36 5.78 3.26
CA PRO A 60 10.50 6.14 2.38
C PRO A 60 11.25 4.96 1.76
N LYS A 61 11.05 3.74 2.29
CA LYS A 61 11.64 2.50 1.77
C LYS A 61 10.78 1.81 0.69
N TYR A 62 9.59 2.32 0.39
CA TYR A 62 8.71 1.74 -0.63
C TYR A 62 9.38 1.78 -2.01
N LYS A 63 9.36 0.65 -2.72
CA LYS A 63 9.99 0.44 -4.03
C LYS A 63 11.47 0.88 -4.12
N THR A 64 12.19 0.92 -3.00
CA THR A 64 13.64 1.24 -3.00
C THR A 64 14.50 0.04 -3.42
N GLN A 65 14.11 -1.17 -3.01
CA GLN A 65 14.79 -2.42 -3.34
C GLN A 65 14.10 -3.14 -4.50
N VAL A 66 14.89 -3.86 -5.31
CA VAL A 66 14.38 -4.62 -6.47
C VAL A 66 13.63 -5.87 -6.00
N CYS A 67 12.51 -6.16 -6.67
CA CYS A 67 11.77 -7.40 -6.49
C CYS A 67 12.58 -8.56 -7.08
N ARG A 68 13.09 -9.44 -6.23
CA ARG A 68 13.88 -10.60 -6.68
C ARG A 68 13.06 -11.56 -7.53
N THR A 69 11.81 -11.82 -7.14
CA THR A 69 10.90 -12.70 -7.88
C THR A 69 10.71 -12.20 -9.31
N TYR A 70 10.32 -10.92 -9.48
CA TYR A 70 10.16 -10.34 -10.80
C TYR A 70 11.46 -10.32 -11.61
N CYS A 71 12.59 -10.00 -10.96
CA CYS A 71 13.90 -10.00 -11.62
C CYS A 71 14.31 -11.39 -12.12
N GLN A 72 13.89 -12.46 -11.44
CA GLN A 72 14.30 -13.84 -11.75
C GLN A 72 13.31 -14.56 -12.66
N THR A 73 12.01 -14.30 -12.53
CA THR A 73 10.95 -15.02 -13.25
C THR A 73 10.22 -14.16 -14.28
N GLY A 74 10.48 -12.85 -14.33
CA GLY A 74 9.76 -11.89 -15.18
C GLY A 74 8.32 -11.59 -14.71
N THR A 75 7.85 -12.23 -13.63
CA THR A 75 6.48 -12.08 -13.12
C THR A 75 6.47 -11.99 -11.60
N CYS A 76 5.54 -11.21 -11.04
CA CYS A 76 5.37 -11.11 -9.59
C CYS A 76 3.91 -11.38 -9.24
N PRO A 77 3.62 -12.32 -8.31
CA PRO A 77 2.24 -12.59 -7.89
C PRO A 77 1.55 -11.38 -7.24
N TYR A 78 2.34 -10.40 -6.78
CA TYR A 78 1.83 -9.15 -6.21
C TYR A 78 1.56 -8.07 -7.27
N GLY A 79 2.05 -8.21 -8.50
CA GLY A 79 1.86 -7.24 -9.59
C GLY A 79 2.19 -5.81 -9.17
N ALA A 80 1.33 -4.86 -9.52
CA ALA A 80 1.45 -3.45 -9.14
C ALA A 80 1.43 -3.20 -7.61
N ARG A 81 0.91 -4.16 -6.82
CA ARG A 81 0.87 -4.07 -5.35
C ARG A 81 2.20 -4.44 -4.69
N CYS A 82 3.18 -4.90 -5.47
CA CYS A 82 4.50 -5.22 -4.95
C CYS A 82 5.15 -3.99 -4.30
N THR A 83 5.68 -4.16 -3.09
CA THR A 83 6.38 -3.08 -2.35
C THR A 83 7.82 -2.90 -2.79
N PHE A 84 8.30 -3.75 -3.70
CA PHE A 84 9.62 -3.72 -4.30
C PHE A 84 9.54 -3.25 -5.76
N ARG A 85 10.64 -2.69 -6.28
CA ARG A 85 10.72 -2.18 -7.65
C ARG A 85 10.72 -3.33 -8.66
N HIS A 86 9.89 -3.23 -9.69
CA HIS A 86 10.00 -4.01 -10.92
C HIS A 86 10.77 -3.14 -11.93
N HIS A 87 11.71 -3.72 -12.70
CA HIS A 87 12.60 -2.94 -13.59
C HIS A 87 11.87 -2.29 -14.77
N ASN A 88 10.64 -2.74 -15.07
CA ASN A 88 9.85 -2.35 -16.24
C ASN A 88 8.43 -1.90 -15.83
N ASP A 89 8.30 -1.24 -14.68
CA ASP A 89 7.08 -0.65 -14.12
C ASP A 89 7.20 0.88 -14.07
#